data_AF-A0A9E2FU65-F1
#
_entry.id   AF-A0A9E2FU65-F1
#
_cell.length_a   1.000
_cell.length_b   1.000
_cell.length_c   1.000
_cell.angle_alpha   90.00
_cell.angle_beta   90.00
_cell.angle_gamma   90.00
#
_symmetry.space_group_name_H-M   'P 1'
#
loop_
_entity.id
_entity.type
_entity.pdbx_description
1 polymer ?
#
loop_
_entity_poly.entity_id
_entity_poly.type
_entity_poly.pdbx_seq_one_letter_code
_entity_poly.pdbx_strand_id
1 'polypeptide(L)'
;MARTTAAEVLQIMDNCTISTTIVDEFITAANLTITEILGSDTTLSTAQKTEIERWFTAHMLAVTIWKTASTERLGAASVTYTGQFGQGLSASPYGQMVLLLDTTGKMGNIGKRKASIFAITSFD
;
A
#
# COMPACT_ATOMS: atom_id res chain seq x y z
N MET A 1 3.03 1.11 17.86
CA MET A 1 2.86 2.58 17.77
C MET A 1 2.99 2.94 16.31
N ALA A 2 2.10 3.81 15.81
CA ALA A 2 2.18 4.36 14.46
C ALA A 2 3.54 5.04 14.23
N ARG A 3 4.09 4.88 13.02
CA ARG A 3 5.39 5.39 12.58
C ARG A 3 5.26 6.69 11.78
N THR A 4 4.06 7.04 11.34
CA THR A 4 3.73 8.26 10.58
C THR A 4 2.50 8.96 11.17
N THR A 5 2.19 10.15 10.66
CA THR A 5 1.06 11.00 11.07
C THR A 5 0.11 11.30 9.90
N ALA A 6 -1.14 11.67 10.21
CA ALA A 6 -2.11 12.03 9.18
C ALA A 6 -1.63 13.18 8.28
N ALA A 7 -0.92 14.16 8.83
CA ALA A 7 -0.39 15.29 8.05
C ALA A 7 0.63 14.84 6.99
N GLU A 8 1.54 13.93 7.35
CA GLU A 8 2.56 13.40 6.42
C GLU A 8 1.97 12.54 5.30
N VAL A 9 0.88 11.82 5.59
CA VAL A 9 0.14 11.04 4.61
C VAL A 9 -0.63 11.97 3.66
N LEU A 10 -1.35 12.96 4.19
CA LEU A 10 -2.09 13.91 3.36
C LEU A 10 -1.17 14.74 2.46
N GLN A 11 0.07 15.01 2.89
CA GLN A 11 1.05 15.75 2.09
C GLN A 11 1.44 15.05 0.78
N ILE A 12 1.38 13.71 0.72
CA ILE A 12 1.71 12.96 -0.51
C ILE A 12 0.48 12.65 -1.37
N MET A 13 -0.73 12.93 -0.87
CA MET A 13 -1.96 12.63 -1.60
C MET A 13 -2.45 13.85 -2.35
N ASP A 14 -2.77 13.68 -3.64
CA ASP A 14 -3.20 14.79 -4.50
C ASP A 14 -4.60 15.27 -4.09
N ASN A 15 -4.67 16.55 -3.71
CA ASN A 15 -5.91 17.27 -3.32
C ASN A 15 -6.78 16.53 -2.30
N CYS A 16 -6.21 15.68 -1.46
CA CYS A 16 -6.96 14.87 -0.51
C CYS A 16 -7.52 15.72 0.64
N THR A 17 -8.84 15.81 0.74
CA THR A 17 -9.55 16.59 1.77
C THR A 17 -10.28 15.70 2.78
N ILE A 18 -9.65 14.60 3.21
CA ILE A 18 -10.22 13.69 4.21
C ILE A 18 -9.89 14.19 5.63
N SER A 19 -10.83 13.99 6.56
CA SER A 19 -10.60 14.28 7.99
C SER A 19 -9.41 13.50 8.53
N THR A 20 -8.55 14.15 9.31
CA THR A 20 -7.39 13.51 9.94
C THR A 20 -7.78 12.33 10.82
N THR A 21 -8.96 12.36 11.45
CA THR A 21 -9.48 11.23 12.25
C THR A 21 -9.64 9.96 11.42
N ILE A 22 -10.15 10.08 10.19
CA ILE A 22 -10.29 8.93 9.28
C ILE A 22 -8.89 8.46 8.87
N VAL A 23 -7.98 9.38 8.54
CA VAL A 23 -6.60 9.03 8.19
C VAL A 23 -5.91 8.27 9.33
N ASP A 24 -6.11 8.67 10.58
CA ASP A 24 -5.53 8.01 11.76
C ASP A 24 -6.03 6.56 11.96
N GLU A 25 -7.30 6.28 11.64
CA GLU A 25 -7.84 4.91 11.62
C GLU A 25 -7.12 4.05 10.58
N PHE A 26 -6.87 4.61 9.39
CA PHE A 26 -6.11 3.94 8.33
C PHE A 26 -4.64 3.75 8.70
N ILE A 27 -4.01 4.73 9.36
CA ILE A 27 -2.65 4.60 9.88
C ILE A 27 -2.59 3.47 10.91
N THR A 28 -3.61 3.33 11.76
CA THR A 28 -3.68 2.24 12.74
C THR A 28 -3.71 0.86 12.07
N ALA A 29 -4.55 0.71 11.04
CA ALA A 29 -4.62 -0.53 10.25
C ALA A 29 -3.31 -0.80 9.47
N ALA A 30 -2.71 0.24 8.89
CA ALA A 30 -1.42 0.16 8.22
C ALA A 30 -0.32 -0.27 9.20
N ASN A 31 -0.26 0.33 10.39
CA ASN A 31 0.73 0.00 11.42
C ASN A 31 0.66 -1.46 11.84
N LEU A 32 -0.54 -2.00 12.04
CA LEU A 32 -0.75 -3.41 12.36
C LEU A 32 -0.20 -4.30 11.24
N THR A 33 -0.58 -4.01 9.99
CA THR A 33 -0.17 -4.79 8.81
C THR A 33 1.35 -4.76 8.61
N ILE A 34 1.97 -3.58 8.69
CA ILE A 34 3.42 -3.41 8.56
C ILE A 34 4.16 -4.07 9.72
N THR A 35 3.64 -3.99 10.93
CA THR A 35 4.27 -4.63 12.09
C THR A 35 4.22 -6.16 11.97
N GLU A 36 3.12 -6.72 11.50
CA GLU A 36 3.01 -8.17 11.28
C GLU A 36 3.98 -8.66 10.19
N ILE A 37 4.07 -7.95 9.07
CA ILE A 37 4.83 -8.40 7.89
C ILE A 37 6.32 -8.07 8.00
N LEU A 38 6.63 -6.84 8.44
CA LEU A 38 7.98 -6.26 8.42
C LEU A 38 8.54 -6.01 9.82
N GLY A 39 7.79 -6.30 10.90
CA GLY A 39 8.21 -6.00 12.28
C GLY A 39 9.53 -6.67 12.67
N SER A 40 9.66 -7.96 12.37
CA SER A 40 10.87 -8.76 12.63
C SER A 40 11.96 -8.60 11.58
N ASP A 41 11.71 -7.83 10.51
CA ASP A 41 12.67 -7.64 9.44
C ASP A 41 13.83 -6.72 9.87
N THR A 42 15.07 -7.19 9.76
CA THR A 42 16.27 -6.43 10.11
C THR A 42 16.95 -5.79 8.90
N THR A 43 16.51 -6.10 7.68
CA THR A 43 17.08 -5.57 6.44
C THR A 43 16.57 -4.17 6.14
N LEU A 44 15.34 -3.87 6.55
CA LEU A 44 14.76 -2.53 6.45
C LEU A 44 15.06 -1.69 7.69
N SER A 45 15.62 -0.50 7.46
CA SER A 45 15.77 0.52 8.49
C SER A 45 14.40 1.00 9.03
N THR A 46 14.40 1.57 10.23
CA THR A 46 13.18 2.18 10.80
C THR A 46 12.61 3.25 9.88
N ALA A 47 13.47 4.07 9.26
CA ALA A 47 13.05 5.10 8.30
C ALA A 47 12.34 4.50 7.07
N GLN A 48 12.86 3.40 6.52
CA GLN A 48 12.18 2.71 5.41
C GLN A 48 10.81 2.15 5.85
N LYS A 49 10.71 1.58 7.05
CA LYS A 49 9.42 1.08 7.56
C LYS A 49 8.42 2.22 7.79
N THR A 50 8.88 3.38 8.23
CA THR A 50 8.05 4.59 8.34
C THR A 50 7.52 5.03 6.97
N GLU A 51 8.40 5.13 5.98
CA GLU A 51 8.01 5.49 4.61
C GLU A 51 7.02 4.48 4.03
N ILE A 52 7.30 3.18 4.17
CA ILE A 52 6.38 2.13 3.73
C ILE A 52 5.00 2.27 4.38
N GLU A 53 4.94 2.53 5.70
CA GLU A 53 3.66 2.74 6.40
C GLU A 53 2.90 3.97 5.87
N ARG A 54 3.62 5.07 5.58
CA ARG A 54 3.06 6.29 5.00
C ARG A 54 2.44 6.06 3.62
N TRP A 55 3.21 5.46 2.71
CA TRP A 55 2.74 5.15 1.35
C TRP A 55 1.66 4.05 1.34
N PHE A 56 1.73 3.09 2.26
CA PHE A 56 0.70 2.06 2.39
C PHE A 56 -0.63 2.63 2.90
N THR A 57 -0.58 3.56 3.85
CA THR A 57 -1.77 4.30 4.30
C THR A 57 -2.41 5.07 3.14
N ALA A 58 -1.61 5.82 2.36
CA ALA A 58 -2.10 6.53 1.18
C ALA A 58 -2.69 5.58 0.13
N HIS A 59 -2.08 4.41 -0.08
CA HIS A 59 -2.64 3.36 -0.95
C HIS A 59 -4.02 2.91 -0.47
N MET A 60 -4.16 2.58 0.82
CA MET A 60 -5.43 2.14 1.40
C MET A 60 -6.52 3.19 1.22
N LEU A 61 -6.21 4.47 1.46
CA LEU A 61 -7.14 5.57 1.25
C LEU A 61 -7.53 5.70 -0.23
N ALA A 62 -6.56 5.64 -1.15
CA ALA A 62 -6.79 5.82 -2.58
C ALA A 62 -7.66 4.73 -3.22
N VAL A 63 -7.56 3.49 -2.74
CA VAL A 63 -8.36 2.38 -3.27
C VAL A 63 -9.74 2.24 -2.62
N THR A 64 -9.96 2.91 -1.47
CA THR A 64 -11.22 2.81 -0.71
C THR A 64 -12.05 4.08 -0.78
N ILE A 65 -11.58 5.18 -0.18
CA ILE A 65 -12.35 6.39 0.11
C ILE A 65 -11.97 7.52 -0.86
N TRP A 66 -10.68 7.76 -1.11
CA TRP A 66 -10.18 8.84 -1.96
C TRP A 66 -9.80 8.34 -3.36
N LYS A 67 -10.80 7.88 -4.12
CA LYS A 67 -10.55 7.31 -5.45
C LYS A 67 -10.18 8.41 -6.45
N THR A 68 -8.90 8.46 -6.84
CA THR A 68 -8.44 9.33 -7.93
C THR A 68 -9.05 8.86 -9.26
N ALA A 69 -9.65 9.78 -10.01
CA ALA A 69 -10.18 9.48 -11.34
C ALA A 69 -9.03 9.21 -12.31
N SER A 70 -9.12 8.16 -13.12
CA SER A 70 -8.05 7.77 -14.06
C SER A 70 -8.07 8.53 -15.38
N THR A 71 -9.12 9.32 -15.62
CA THR A 71 -9.32 10.03 -16.89
C THR A 71 -10.13 11.29 -16.64
N GLU A 72 -9.53 12.45 -16.87
CA GLU A 72 -10.18 13.75 -16.81
C GLU A 72 -10.38 14.24 -18.26
N ARG A 73 -11.60 14.18 -18.80
CA ARG A 73 -11.96 14.81 -20.10
C ARG A 73 -12.77 16.08 -19.82
N LEU A 74 -12.22 17.23 -20.17
CA LEU A 74 -12.92 18.52 -20.15
C LEU A 74 -13.85 18.61 -21.39
N GLY A 75 -15.16 18.41 -21.20
CA GLY A 75 -16.20 18.40 -22.24
C GLY A 75 -17.46 17.63 -21.80
N ALA A 76 -18.27 17.08 -22.73
CA ALA A 76 -19.36 16.13 -22.40
C ALA A 76 -18.78 14.92 -21.62
N ALA A 77 -18.80 15.01 -20.29
CA ALA A 77 -17.85 14.33 -19.43
C ALA A 77 -18.34 12.95 -18.97
N SER A 78 -17.53 11.91 -19.22
CA SER A 78 -17.66 10.61 -18.57
C SER A 78 -16.54 10.42 -17.55
N VAL A 79 -16.88 10.19 -16.29
CA VAL A 79 -15.93 9.77 -15.25
C VAL A 79 -15.86 8.23 -15.31
N THR A 80 -14.70 7.68 -15.66
CA THR A 80 -14.44 6.24 -15.52
C THR A 80 -13.60 6.02 -14.29
N TYR A 81 -14.16 5.36 -13.28
CA TYR A 81 -13.38 4.88 -12.15
C TYR A 81 -12.66 3.60 -12.58
N THR A 82 -11.34 3.66 -12.78
CA THR A 82 -10.58 2.42 -12.96
C THR A 82 -10.51 1.68 -11.64
N GLY A 83 -11.11 0.50 -11.61
CA GLY A 83 -10.81 -0.53 -10.64
C GLY A 83 -10.51 -1.80 -11.40
N GLN A 84 -9.28 -1.97 -11.90
CA GLN A 84 -8.84 -3.32 -12.23
C GLN A 84 -8.73 -4.08 -10.91
N PHE A 85 -9.73 -4.90 -10.62
CA PHE A 85 -9.75 -5.74 -9.43
C PHE A 85 -8.60 -6.75 -9.47
N GLY A 86 -8.07 -7.11 -8.30
CA GLY A 86 -7.01 -8.10 -8.18
C GLY A 86 -5.58 -7.56 -8.41
N GLN A 87 -5.39 -6.26 -8.64
CA GLN A 87 -4.05 -5.67 -8.82
C GLN A 87 -3.29 -5.43 -7.51
N GLY A 88 -3.92 -5.63 -6.35
CA GLY A 88 -3.27 -5.45 -5.03
C GLY A 88 -2.62 -4.07 -4.90
N LEU A 89 -1.35 -4.04 -4.47
CA LEU A 89 -0.57 -2.81 -4.35
C LEU A 89 -0.37 -2.07 -5.69
N SER A 90 -0.47 -2.75 -6.83
CA SER A 90 -0.37 -2.10 -8.15
C SER A 90 -1.63 -1.31 -8.54
N ALA A 91 -2.69 -1.34 -7.73
CA ALA A 91 -3.95 -0.67 -8.02
C ALA A 91 -3.92 0.86 -7.84
N SER A 92 -2.86 1.42 -7.24
CA SER A 92 -2.66 2.87 -7.16
C SER A 92 -1.17 3.24 -7.24
N PRO A 93 -0.82 4.48 -7.64
CA PRO A 93 0.57 4.94 -7.65
C PRO A 93 1.23 4.83 -6.27
N TYR A 94 0.45 5.06 -5.21
CA TYR A 94 0.94 4.95 -3.83
C TYR A 94 1.35 3.52 -3.47
N GLY A 95 0.59 2.51 -3.92
CA GLY A 95 0.95 1.12 -3.66
C GLY A 95 2.12 0.64 -4.53
N GLN A 96 2.30 1.20 -5.73
CA GLN A 96 3.51 0.97 -6.52
C GLN A 96 4.76 1.53 -5.80
N MET A 97 4.63 2.65 -5.09
CA MET A 97 5.71 3.17 -4.25
C MET A 97 6.03 2.24 -3.08
N VAL A 98 5.02 1.61 -2.46
CA VAL A 98 5.25 0.58 -1.42
C VAL A 98 6.09 -0.57 -1.97
N LEU A 99 5.78 -1.05 -3.18
CA LEU A 99 6.55 -2.13 -3.83
C LEU A 99 8.00 -1.71 -4.13
N LEU A 100 8.22 -0.45 -4.46
CA LEU A 100 9.56 0.09 -4.72
C LEU A 100 10.38 0.23 -3.42
N LEU A 101 9.75 0.68 -2.33
CA LEU A 101 10.40 0.92 -1.05
C LEU A 101 10.69 -0.38 -0.28
N ASP A 102 9.84 -1.40 -0.43
CA ASP A 102 10.05 -2.71 0.17
C ASP A 102 11.04 -3.56 -0.63
N THR A 103 12.33 -3.41 -0.30
CA THR A 103 13.41 -4.19 -0.91
C THR A 103 13.37 -5.69 -0.55
N THR A 104 12.53 -6.11 0.40
CA THR A 104 12.40 -7.51 0.82
C THR A 104 11.42 -8.30 -0.04
N GLY A 105 10.51 -7.60 -0.73
CA GLY A 105 9.42 -8.19 -1.51
C GLY A 105 8.30 -8.82 -0.68
N LYS A 106 8.32 -8.70 0.66
CA LYS A 106 7.28 -9.25 1.54
C LYS A 106 5.92 -8.57 1.31
N MET A 107 5.90 -7.25 1.13
CA MET A 107 4.71 -6.47 0.80
C MET A 107 4.14 -6.86 -0.57
N GLY A 108 4.98 -7.18 -1.55
CA GLY A 108 4.54 -7.66 -2.87
C GLY A 108 3.89 -9.06 -2.86
N ASN A 109 4.01 -9.79 -1.75
CA ASN A 109 3.44 -11.11 -1.56
C ASN A 109 2.18 -11.11 -0.69
N ILE A 110 1.72 -9.95 -0.22
CA ILE A 110 0.51 -9.86 0.59
C ILE A 110 -0.70 -10.32 -0.22
N GLY A 111 -1.54 -11.15 0.40
CA GLY A 111 -2.72 -11.75 -0.26
C GLY A 111 -2.41 -12.89 -1.24
N LYS A 112 -1.14 -13.23 -1.49
CA LYS A 112 -0.77 -14.42 -2.28
C LYS A 112 -0.67 -15.65 -1.39
N ARG A 113 -1.03 -16.82 -1.94
CA ARG A 113 -0.82 -18.11 -1.25
C ARG A 113 0.66 -18.49 -1.30
N LYS A 114 1.19 -19.01 -0.19
CA LYS A 114 2.55 -19.56 -0.13
C LYS A 114 2.63 -20.80 -1.02
N ALA A 115 3.58 -20.84 -1.94
CA ALA A 115 3.91 -22.00 -2.74
C ALA A 115 5.28 -22.57 -2.30
N SER A 116 5.44 -23.89 -2.36
CA SER A 116 6.71 -24.57 -2.05
C SER A 116 7.03 -25.58 -3.14
N ILE A 117 8.27 -25.59 -3.62
CA ILE A 117 8.80 -26.57 -4.56
C ILE A 117 9.76 -27.46 -3.78
N PHE A 118 9.57 -28.78 -3.84
CA PHE A 118 10.47 -29.76 -3.26
C PHE A 118 11.08 -30.59 -4.40
N ALA A 119 12.41 -30.59 -4.49
CA ALA A 119 13.12 -31.43 -5.44
C ALA A 119 13.30 -32.83 -4.84
N ILE A 120 12.84 -33.86 -5.54
CA ILE A 120 13.13 -35.26 -5.20
C ILE A 120 14.40 -35.64 -5.96
N THR A 121 15.48 -35.94 -5.24
CA THR A 121 16.83 -36.13 -5.81
C THR A 121 17.12 -37.55 -6.29
N SER A 122 16.30 -38.53 -5.91
CA SER A 122 16.40 -39.91 -6.39
C SER A 122 15.07 -40.64 -6.25
N PHE A 123 14.81 -41.57 -7.16
CA PHE A 123 13.73 -42.54 -7.07
C PHE A 123 14.37 -43.93 -6.99
N ASP A 124 13.89 -44.79 -6.07
CA ASP A 124 14.26 -46.21 -6.01
C ASP A 124 13.69 -46.99 -7.21
#